data_AF-A0A7W0VJT8-F1
#
_entry.id   AF-A0A7W0VJT8-F1
#
_cell.length_a   1.000
_cell.length_b   1.000
_cell.length_c   1.000
_cell.angle_alpha   90.00
_cell.angle_beta   90.00
_cell.angle_gamma   90.00
#
_symmetry.space_group_name_H-M   'P 1'
#
loop_
_entity.id
_entity.type
_entity.pdbx_description
1 polymer ?
#
loop_
_entity_poly.entity_id
_entity_poly.type
_entity_poly.pdbx_seq_one_letter_code
_entity_poly.pdbx_strand_id
1 'polypeptide(L)'
;MTRATKLLAVTTVVGLAASTWLYVDNRSLRSELAEAPAKVVPSPAKETAAPATGDAWLDATKPQAAAVPKATSGDQPALPDEPKESRLDRRARRTEEFGAMFGRHEGETEEEYRARIGPMISAGLAVPRMRAIENRRIAEEKAGVTPEQSAKLDQAFEKTYADVMDYTNKAITDGVLSPYERNVSGWLEYAGGLGGMLTETQGSIGKILSPDQMKKMSASGFEWGEYLGLQAPWQELKPPPPQKPNN
;
A
#
# COMPACT_ATOMS: atom_id res chain seq x y z
N MET A 1 20.31 17.61 -5.24
CA MET A 1 18.98 17.13 -4.82
C MET A 1 18.90 15.60 -4.94
N THR A 2 19.68 14.87 -4.15
CA THR A 2 19.99 13.44 -4.42
C THR A 2 19.73 12.51 -3.23
N ARG A 3 19.20 13.04 -2.12
CA ARG A 3 18.85 12.25 -0.92
C ARG A 3 17.36 11.89 -0.86
N ALA A 4 16.48 12.60 -1.57
CA ALA A 4 15.04 12.36 -1.56
C ALA A 4 14.61 11.17 -2.43
N THR A 5 15.31 10.90 -3.53
CA THR A 5 14.94 9.84 -4.49
C THR A 5 15.27 8.43 -4.00
N LYS A 6 16.23 8.28 -3.08
CA LYS A 6 16.61 6.98 -2.51
C LYS A 6 15.63 6.47 -1.45
N LEU A 7 14.88 7.37 -0.81
CA LEU A 7 13.84 7.02 0.16
C LEU A 7 12.55 6.56 -0.53
N LEU A 8 12.28 7.02 -1.76
CA LEU A 8 11.03 6.76 -2.48
C LEU A 8 10.92 5.32 -3.01
N ALA A 9 12.01 4.69 -3.44
CA ALA A 9 11.99 3.33 -4.01
C ALA A 9 11.82 2.22 -2.94
N VAL A 10 12.34 2.44 -1.73
CA VAL A 10 12.21 1.50 -0.58
C VAL A 10 10.80 1.57 0.00
N THR A 11 10.18 2.75 -0.03
CA THR A 11 8.77 2.91 0.32
C THR A 11 7.80 2.31 -0.67
N THR A 12 8.17 1.88 -1.88
CA THR A 12 7.16 1.37 -2.83
C THR A 12 6.85 -0.11 -2.66
N VAL A 13 7.78 -0.95 -2.19
CA VAL A 13 7.54 -2.40 -1.99
C VAL A 13 6.93 -2.67 -0.62
N VAL A 14 7.51 -2.07 0.42
CA VAL A 14 6.89 -1.99 1.75
C VAL A 14 5.63 -1.15 1.68
N GLY A 15 5.59 -0.13 0.82
CA GLY A 15 4.38 0.59 0.48
C GLY A 15 3.42 -0.22 -0.35
N LEU A 16 3.77 -1.19 -1.18
CA LEU A 16 2.76 -2.01 -1.87
C LEU A 16 2.11 -2.99 -0.89
N ALA A 17 2.88 -3.59 0.02
CA ALA A 17 2.32 -4.38 1.12
C ALA A 17 1.49 -3.51 2.09
N ALA A 18 2.02 -2.36 2.51
CA ALA A 18 1.34 -1.42 3.40
C ALA A 18 0.20 -0.64 2.71
N SER A 19 0.26 -0.38 1.40
CA SER A 19 -0.80 0.26 0.61
C SER A 19 -1.86 -0.74 0.26
N THR A 20 -1.54 -2.02 0.03
CA THR A 20 -2.57 -3.06 -0.07
C THR A 20 -3.29 -3.19 1.28
N TRP A 21 -2.55 -3.19 2.39
CA TRP A 21 -3.10 -3.14 3.75
C TRP A 21 -3.92 -1.86 4.03
N LEU A 22 -3.43 -0.67 3.68
CA LEU A 22 -4.11 0.63 3.87
C LEU A 22 -5.23 0.90 2.85
N TYR A 23 -5.19 0.29 1.66
CA TYR A 23 -6.22 0.39 0.63
C TYR A 23 -7.44 -0.46 1.00
N VAL A 24 -7.22 -1.66 1.56
CA VAL A 24 -8.27 -2.45 2.20
C VAL A 24 -8.86 -1.68 3.40
N ASP A 25 -8.01 -1.08 4.24
CA ASP A 25 -8.43 -0.26 5.40
C ASP A 25 -9.23 1.00 5.02
N ASN A 26 -8.79 1.75 3.99
CA ASN A 26 -9.51 2.94 3.53
C ASN A 26 -10.82 2.62 2.80
N ARG A 27 -10.90 1.45 2.13
CA ARG A 27 -12.13 1.03 1.46
C ARG A 27 -13.21 0.66 2.47
N SER A 28 -12.85 -0.03 3.56
CA SER A 28 -13.79 -0.35 4.65
C SER A 28 -14.21 0.92 5.41
N LEU A 29 -13.29 1.84 5.68
CA LEU A 29 -13.61 3.13 6.31
C LEU A 29 -14.52 4.00 5.42
N ARG A 30 -14.36 3.95 4.10
CA ARG A 30 -15.23 4.68 3.15
C ARG A 30 -16.61 4.04 3.00
N SER A 31 -16.73 2.72 3.06
CA SER A 31 -18.05 2.07 3.10
C SER A 31 -18.76 2.37 4.42
N GLU A 32 -18.06 2.31 5.56
CA GLU A 32 -18.62 2.66 6.87
C GLU A 32 -19.03 4.14 6.96
N LEU A 33 -18.26 5.06 6.38
CA LEU A 33 -18.61 6.50 6.31
C LEU A 33 -19.73 6.80 5.31
N ALA A 34 -19.89 5.99 4.26
CA ALA A 34 -20.98 6.12 3.29
C ALA A 34 -22.30 5.55 3.85
N GLU A 35 -22.22 4.59 4.76
CA GLU A 35 -23.37 3.98 5.44
C GLU A 35 -23.73 4.69 6.77
N ALA A 36 -22.83 5.52 7.31
CA ALA A 36 -23.11 6.33 8.50
C ALA A 36 -24.04 7.52 8.17
N PRO A 37 -25.20 7.67 8.86
CA PRO A 37 -26.06 8.83 8.64
C PRO A 37 -25.34 10.12 9.05
N ALA A 38 -25.33 11.11 8.15
CA ALA A 38 -24.66 12.38 8.33
C ALA A 38 -25.09 13.06 9.65
N LYS A 39 -24.19 13.10 10.63
CA LYS A 39 -24.40 13.80 11.89
C LYS A 39 -24.31 15.30 11.62
N VAL A 40 -25.45 15.97 11.51
CA VAL A 40 -25.52 17.45 11.48
C VAL A 40 -25.07 17.95 12.85
N VAL A 41 -23.84 18.42 12.95
CA VAL A 41 -23.35 19.12 14.14
C VAL A 41 -23.88 20.56 14.09
N PRO A 42 -24.68 21.02 15.06
CA PRO A 42 -25.10 22.41 15.11
C PRO A 42 -23.87 23.29 15.39
N SER A 43 -23.63 24.25 14.51
CA SER A 43 -22.57 25.26 14.64
C SER A 43 -22.78 26.07 15.93
N PRO A 44 -21.75 26.32 16.76
CA PRO A 44 -21.92 27.11 17.97
C PRO A 44 -22.29 28.55 17.62
N ALA A 45 -23.34 29.05 18.28
CA ALA A 45 -23.87 30.39 18.10
C ALA A 45 -22.78 31.45 18.35
N LYS A 46 -22.55 32.31 17.36
CA LYS A 46 -21.66 33.46 17.48
C LYS A 46 -22.31 34.49 18.40
N GLU A 47 -21.60 34.79 19.48
CA GLU A 47 -21.91 35.82 20.46
C GLU A 47 -22.08 37.19 19.78
N THR A 48 -23.19 37.85 20.12
CA THR A 48 -23.69 39.10 19.54
C THR A 48 -22.80 40.28 19.95
N ALA A 49 -21.99 40.79 19.01
CA ALA A 49 -21.42 42.14 19.12
C ALA A 49 -22.39 43.16 18.51
N ALA A 50 -22.68 44.22 19.27
CA ALA A 50 -23.63 45.28 18.96
C ALA A 50 -23.28 46.07 17.66
N PRO A 51 -24.28 46.66 16.97
CA PRO A 51 -24.10 47.27 15.67
C PRO A 51 -23.50 48.68 15.75
N ALA A 52 -22.48 48.94 14.92
CA ALA A 52 -22.11 50.28 14.49
C ALA A 52 -22.71 50.52 13.09
N THR A 53 -23.44 51.63 12.99
CA THR A 53 -24.19 52.17 11.85
C THR A 53 -23.37 52.46 10.60
N GLY A 54 -23.97 52.28 9.41
CA GLY A 54 -23.64 53.07 8.21
C GLY A 54 -23.74 52.37 6.85
N ASP A 55 -24.83 52.69 6.12
CA ASP A 55 -25.07 52.70 4.65
C ASP A 55 -24.81 51.42 3.82
N ALA A 56 -25.85 50.75 3.30
CA ALA A 56 -26.74 51.15 2.19
C ALA A 56 -25.95 51.46 0.93
N TRP A 57 -25.82 50.49 0.01
CA TRP A 57 -25.56 50.59 -1.43
C TRP A 57 -24.94 49.25 -1.86
N LEU A 58 -25.77 48.32 -2.34
CA LEU A 58 -25.53 47.33 -3.40
C LEU A 58 -26.46 46.13 -3.20
N ASP A 59 -27.69 46.37 -3.64
CA ASP A 59 -28.65 45.38 -4.08
C ASP A 59 -28.07 44.65 -5.32
N ALA A 60 -27.97 43.33 -5.29
CA ALA A 60 -28.01 42.49 -6.49
C ALA A 60 -28.11 40.99 -6.15
N THR A 61 -29.13 40.37 -6.73
CA THR A 61 -29.28 38.96 -7.16
C THR A 61 -29.51 37.89 -6.09
N LYS A 62 -30.79 37.73 -5.75
CA LYS A 62 -31.39 36.48 -5.25
C LYS A 62 -32.01 35.70 -6.43
N PRO A 63 -31.68 34.41 -6.65
CA PRO A 63 -32.58 33.49 -7.32
C PRO A 63 -33.37 32.69 -6.28
N GLN A 64 -34.69 32.76 -6.43
CA GLN A 64 -35.71 31.99 -5.72
C GLN A 64 -35.59 30.51 -6.10
N ALA A 65 -35.30 29.63 -5.14
CA ALA A 65 -35.38 28.18 -5.31
C ALA A 65 -36.49 27.63 -4.41
N ALA A 66 -37.25 26.70 -4.98
CA ALA A 66 -38.60 26.31 -4.59
C ALA A 66 -38.70 25.67 -3.20
N ALA A 67 -39.84 25.91 -2.54
CA ALA A 67 -40.23 25.19 -1.33
C ALA A 67 -40.58 23.74 -1.70
N VAL A 68 -39.77 22.79 -1.23
CA VAL A 68 -40.10 21.36 -1.22
C VAL A 68 -40.80 21.05 0.12
N PRO A 69 -41.96 20.37 0.12
CA PRO A 69 -42.71 20.12 1.34
C PRO A 69 -41.94 19.19 2.30
N LYS A 70 -41.96 19.58 3.57
CA LYS A 70 -41.35 18.87 4.71
C LYS A 70 -42.01 17.50 4.87
N ALA A 71 -41.30 16.44 4.51
CA ALA A 71 -41.69 15.08 4.84
C ALA A 71 -41.69 14.93 6.37
N THR A 72 -42.82 14.53 6.93
CA THR A 72 -42.97 14.14 8.34
C THR A 72 -42.16 12.87 8.57
N SER A 73 -41.04 13.00 9.27
CA SER A 73 -40.24 11.87 9.76
C SER A 73 -41.02 11.16 10.87
N GLY A 74 -41.57 9.98 10.57
CA GLY A 74 -41.93 9.03 11.62
C GLY A 74 -40.66 8.53 12.33
N ASP A 75 -40.79 8.18 13.60
CA ASP A 75 -39.71 7.63 14.42
C ASP A 75 -39.08 6.42 13.72
N GLN A 76 -37.86 6.60 13.21
CA GLN A 76 -37.05 5.48 12.79
C GLN A 76 -36.65 4.69 14.04
N PRO A 77 -36.83 3.36 14.07
CA PRO A 77 -36.31 2.54 15.16
C PRO A 77 -34.80 2.74 15.26
N ALA A 78 -34.33 3.18 16.42
CA ALA A 78 -32.91 3.29 16.68
C ALA A 78 -32.28 1.91 16.50
N LEU A 79 -31.29 1.83 15.61
CA LEU A 79 -30.43 0.65 15.54
C LEU A 79 -29.78 0.46 16.92
N PRO A 80 -29.66 -0.77 17.42
CA PRO A 80 -28.96 -1.02 18.68
C PRO A 80 -27.56 -0.39 18.58
N ASP A 81 -27.15 0.32 19.65
CA ASP A 81 -25.81 0.89 19.73
C ASP A 81 -24.80 -0.23 19.44
N GLU A 82 -24.13 -0.17 18.28
CA GLU A 82 -23.07 -1.12 17.99
C GLU A 82 -22.04 -1.02 19.12
N PRO A 83 -21.58 -2.15 19.67
CA PRO A 83 -20.55 -2.13 20.69
C PRO A 83 -19.36 -1.35 20.12
N LYS A 84 -19.02 -0.21 20.74
CA LYS A 84 -17.90 0.63 20.35
C LYS A 84 -16.61 -0.15 20.55
N GLU A 85 -16.24 -0.92 19.55
CA GLU A 85 -14.99 -1.66 19.53
C GLU A 85 -13.84 -0.68 19.73
N SER A 86 -12.93 -0.99 20.65
CA SER A 86 -11.77 -0.13 20.87
C SER A 86 -10.84 -0.19 19.66
N ARG A 87 -9.99 0.83 19.50
CA ARG A 87 -8.96 0.80 18.44
C ARG A 87 -7.98 -0.36 18.60
N LEU A 88 -7.81 -0.87 19.83
CA LEU A 88 -6.91 -1.98 20.12
C LEU A 88 -7.56 -3.31 19.71
N ASP A 89 -8.84 -3.50 20.03
CA ASP A 89 -9.58 -4.71 19.65
C ASP A 89 -9.65 -4.85 18.12
N ARG A 90 -9.93 -3.75 17.40
CA ARG A 90 -9.89 -3.73 15.93
C ARG A 90 -8.56 -4.17 15.36
N ARG A 91 -7.46 -3.76 16.02
CA ARG A 91 -6.11 -4.11 15.58
C ARG A 91 -5.82 -5.59 15.83
N ALA A 92 -6.22 -6.11 16.99
CA ALA A 92 -6.06 -7.51 17.34
C ALA A 92 -6.84 -8.40 16.36
N ARG A 93 -8.14 -8.12 16.16
CA ARG A 93 -8.99 -8.87 15.23
C ARG A 93 -8.42 -8.90 13.81
N ARG A 94 -7.95 -7.78 13.27
CA ARG A 94 -7.34 -7.74 11.94
C ARG A 94 -6.03 -8.53 11.85
N THR A 95 -5.26 -8.55 12.93
CA THR A 95 -4.03 -9.34 12.97
C THR A 95 -4.38 -10.83 12.97
N GLU A 96 -5.43 -11.22 13.70
CA GLU A 96 -5.97 -12.58 13.69
C GLU A 96 -6.55 -12.97 12.32
N GLU A 97 -7.36 -12.10 11.70
CA GLU A 97 -7.89 -12.31 10.33
C GLU A 97 -6.76 -12.46 9.31
N PHE A 98 -5.72 -11.62 9.41
CA PHE A 98 -4.54 -11.70 8.55
C PHE A 98 -3.75 -12.99 8.79
N GLY A 99 -3.57 -13.39 10.04
CA GLY A 99 -2.97 -14.66 10.43
C GLY A 99 -3.77 -15.86 9.93
N ALA A 100 -5.10 -15.80 9.96
CA ALA A 100 -5.98 -16.85 9.44
C ALA A 100 -5.89 -16.96 7.90
N MET A 101 -5.72 -15.84 7.19
CA MET A 101 -5.60 -15.85 5.73
C MET A 101 -4.20 -16.22 5.24
N PHE A 102 -3.15 -15.67 5.85
CA PHE A 102 -1.78 -15.76 5.34
C PHE A 102 -0.84 -16.55 6.25
N GLY A 103 -1.29 -16.96 7.42
CA GLY A 103 -0.57 -17.91 8.26
C GLY A 103 -0.66 -19.32 7.71
N ARG A 104 0.29 -20.14 8.12
CA ARG A 104 0.26 -21.59 7.97
C ARG A 104 -0.74 -22.18 8.97
N HIS A 105 -1.63 -23.05 8.50
CA HIS A 105 -2.58 -23.77 9.34
C HIS A 105 -1.91 -24.96 10.05
N GLU A 106 -2.53 -25.44 11.12
CA GLU A 106 -2.05 -26.62 11.85
C GLU A 106 -2.07 -27.85 10.93
N GLY A 107 -0.94 -28.56 10.85
CA GLY A 107 -0.78 -29.73 9.99
C GLY A 107 -0.63 -29.44 8.49
N GLU A 108 -0.76 -28.19 8.04
CA GLU A 108 -0.62 -27.81 6.63
C GLU A 108 0.83 -28.04 6.17
N THR A 109 1.02 -28.76 5.07
CA THR A 109 2.32 -28.94 4.42
C THR A 109 2.78 -27.67 3.70
N GLU A 110 4.06 -27.57 3.34
CA GLU A 110 4.51 -26.40 2.58
C GLU A 110 3.85 -26.30 1.20
N GLU A 111 3.59 -27.44 0.57
CA GLU A 111 2.97 -27.50 -0.76
C GLU A 111 1.51 -27.06 -0.70
N GLU A 112 0.76 -27.51 0.31
CA GLU A 112 -0.63 -27.09 0.54
C GLU A 112 -0.73 -25.58 0.79
N TYR A 113 0.17 -25.04 1.62
CA TYR A 113 0.25 -23.60 1.86
C TYR A 113 0.52 -22.83 0.56
N ARG A 114 1.50 -23.26 -0.24
CA ARG A 114 1.82 -22.59 -1.53
C ARG A 114 0.67 -22.71 -2.52
N ALA A 115 -0.01 -23.85 -2.57
CA ALA A 115 -1.18 -24.04 -3.43
C ALA A 115 -2.33 -23.09 -3.06
N ARG A 116 -2.48 -22.76 -1.78
CA ARG A 116 -3.50 -21.83 -1.28
C ARG A 116 -3.12 -20.37 -1.51
N ILE A 117 -1.90 -19.97 -1.17
CA ILE A 117 -1.46 -18.57 -1.15
C ILE A 117 -0.91 -18.10 -2.51
N GLY A 118 -0.20 -18.97 -3.23
CA GLY A 118 0.45 -18.65 -4.50
C GLY A 118 -0.48 -18.05 -5.56
N PRO A 119 -1.68 -18.62 -5.79
CA PRO A 119 -2.65 -18.05 -6.72
C PRO A 119 -3.14 -16.66 -6.30
N MET A 120 -3.34 -16.41 -5.00
CA MET A 120 -3.76 -15.11 -4.50
C MET A 120 -2.70 -14.04 -4.74
N ILE A 121 -1.43 -14.34 -4.46
CA ILE A 121 -0.30 -13.45 -4.74
C ILE A 121 -0.21 -13.17 -6.24
N SER A 122 -0.27 -14.21 -7.06
CA SER A 122 -0.16 -14.11 -8.52
C SER A 122 -1.28 -13.26 -9.11
N ALA A 123 -2.53 -13.46 -8.67
CA ALA A 123 -3.67 -12.68 -9.10
C ALA A 123 -3.56 -11.20 -8.68
N GLY A 124 -3.14 -10.93 -7.44
CA GLY A 124 -2.93 -9.57 -6.95
C GLY A 124 -1.85 -8.79 -7.71
N LEU A 125 -0.83 -9.50 -8.23
CA LEU A 125 0.29 -8.90 -8.93
C LEU A 125 0.17 -8.90 -10.45
N ALA A 126 -0.80 -9.61 -11.05
CA ALA A 126 -0.90 -9.76 -12.49
C ALA A 126 -0.97 -8.42 -13.24
N VAL A 127 -1.92 -7.55 -12.89
CA VAL A 127 -2.08 -6.24 -13.55
C VAL A 127 -0.91 -5.29 -13.24
N PRO A 128 -0.46 -5.14 -11.98
CA PRO A 128 0.74 -4.36 -11.67
C PRO A 128 1.99 -4.81 -12.43
N ARG A 129 2.26 -6.13 -12.51
CA ARG A 129 3.40 -6.68 -13.24
C ARG A 129 3.34 -6.34 -14.72
N MET A 130 2.18 -6.49 -15.35
CA MET A 130 2.01 -6.12 -16.76
C MET A 130 2.30 -4.63 -17.01
N ARG A 131 1.80 -3.75 -16.14
CA ARG A 131 2.09 -2.31 -16.23
C ARG A 131 3.57 -2.00 -16.04
N ALA A 132 4.23 -2.66 -15.08
CA ALA A 132 5.65 -2.47 -14.83
C ALA A 132 6.52 -2.91 -16.01
N ILE A 133 6.17 -4.03 -16.67
CA ILE A 133 6.85 -4.51 -17.89
C ILE A 133 6.70 -3.50 -19.03
N GLU A 134 5.47 -3.00 -19.25
CA GLU A 134 5.23 -2.01 -20.31
C GLU A 134 5.95 -0.69 -20.01
N ASN A 135 5.92 -0.22 -18.77
CA ASN A 135 6.66 0.97 -18.35
C ASN A 135 8.16 0.82 -18.56
N ARG A 136 8.72 -0.36 -18.26
CA ARG A 136 10.12 -0.68 -18.54
C ARG A 136 10.42 -0.58 -20.04
N ARG A 137 9.60 -1.24 -20.87
CA ARG A 137 9.76 -1.25 -22.32
C ARG A 137 9.77 0.18 -22.89
N ILE A 138 8.81 1.01 -22.50
CA ILE A 138 8.71 2.42 -22.91
C ILE A 138 9.94 3.23 -22.44
N ALA A 139 10.41 2.99 -21.20
CA ALA A 139 11.56 3.68 -20.65
C ALA A 139 12.86 3.31 -21.36
N GLU A 140 13.06 2.03 -21.65
CA GLU A 140 14.20 1.51 -22.40
C GLU A 140 14.24 2.06 -23.82
N GLU A 141 13.09 2.10 -24.50
CA GLU A 141 12.96 2.68 -25.84
C GLU A 141 13.33 4.18 -25.83
N LYS A 142 12.79 4.96 -24.88
CA LYS A 142 13.11 6.39 -24.73
C LYS A 142 14.56 6.65 -24.37
N ALA A 143 15.16 5.79 -23.57
CA ALA A 143 16.56 5.91 -23.16
C ALA A 143 17.53 5.42 -24.25
N GLY A 144 17.05 4.67 -25.25
CA GLY A 144 17.91 4.03 -26.25
C GLY A 144 18.75 2.92 -25.61
N VAL A 145 18.14 2.11 -24.74
CA VAL A 145 18.77 0.92 -24.16
C VAL A 145 18.86 -0.14 -25.25
N THR A 146 20.06 -0.65 -25.48
CA THR A 146 20.28 -1.71 -26.47
C THR A 146 19.81 -3.07 -25.96
N PRO A 147 19.50 -4.05 -26.84
CA PRO A 147 19.14 -5.40 -26.43
C PRO A 147 20.21 -6.05 -25.52
N GLU A 148 21.49 -5.81 -25.79
CA GLU A 148 22.59 -6.31 -24.96
C GLU A 148 22.59 -5.69 -23.55
N GLN A 149 22.29 -4.40 -23.43
CA GLN A 149 22.15 -3.74 -22.14
C GLN A 149 20.92 -4.28 -21.40
N SER A 150 19.78 -4.46 -22.08
CA SER A 150 18.58 -5.06 -21.48
C SER A 150 18.87 -6.45 -20.92
N ALA A 151 19.54 -7.31 -21.69
CA ALA A 151 19.90 -8.65 -21.22
C ALA A 151 20.82 -8.61 -19.98
N LYS A 152 21.76 -7.66 -19.92
CA LYS A 152 22.60 -7.46 -18.72
C LYS A 152 21.81 -6.95 -17.53
N LEU A 153 20.78 -6.12 -17.75
CA LEU A 153 19.87 -5.69 -16.69
C LEU A 153 19.07 -6.88 -16.15
N ASP A 154 18.54 -7.72 -17.04
CA ASP A 154 17.81 -8.93 -16.66
C ASP A 154 18.66 -9.85 -15.78
N GLN A 155 19.92 -10.08 -16.16
CA GLN A 155 20.86 -10.86 -15.36
C GLN A 155 21.13 -10.23 -13.98
N ALA A 156 21.24 -8.90 -13.90
CA ALA A 156 21.40 -8.21 -12.62
C ALA A 156 20.13 -8.33 -11.75
N PHE A 157 18.95 -8.39 -12.37
CA PHE A 157 17.68 -8.53 -11.67
C PHE A 157 17.46 -9.94 -11.17
N GLU A 158 17.80 -10.98 -11.94
CA GLU A 158 17.75 -12.37 -11.49
C GLU A 158 18.52 -12.57 -10.17
N LYS A 159 19.74 -12.02 -10.10
CA LYS A 159 20.52 -12.03 -8.87
C LYS A 159 19.82 -11.28 -7.75
N THR A 160 19.33 -10.07 -8.03
CA THR A 160 18.62 -9.25 -7.04
C THR A 160 17.38 -9.97 -6.51
N TYR A 161 16.65 -10.68 -7.36
CA TYR A 161 15.49 -11.47 -6.96
C TYR A 161 15.89 -12.62 -6.05
N ALA A 162 16.95 -13.36 -6.37
CA ALA A 162 17.47 -14.40 -5.49
C ALA A 162 17.82 -13.83 -4.09
N ASP A 163 18.59 -12.73 -4.06
CA ASP A 163 19.02 -12.09 -2.80
C ASP A 163 17.82 -11.60 -1.97
N VAL A 164 16.83 -10.96 -2.63
CA VAL A 164 15.59 -10.50 -1.98
C VAL A 164 14.79 -11.67 -1.43
N MET A 165 14.63 -12.75 -2.20
CA MET A 165 13.86 -13.91 -1.78
C MET A 165 14.52 -14.63 -0.61
N ASP A 166 15.84 -14.81 -0.64
CA ASP A 166 16.59 -15.41 0.46
C ASP A 166 16.49 -14.58 1.74
N TYR A 167 16.65 -13.26 1.61
CA TYR A 167 16.50 -12.33 2.74
C TYR A 167 15.09 -12.33 3.31
N THR A 168 14.06 -12.31 2.44
CA THR A 168 12.66 -12.35 2.86
C THR A 168 12.32 -13.67 3.55
N ASN A 169 12.76 -14.81 2.97
CA ASN A 169 12.56 -16.12 3.56
C ASN A 169 13.25 -16.25 4.93
N LYS A 170 14.45 -15.68 5.07
CA LYS A 170 15.15 -15.60 6.35
C LYS A 170 14.36 -14.77 7.36
N ALA A 171 13.89 -13.58 6.98
CA ALA A 171 13.10 -12.73 7.86
C ALA A 171 11.77 -13.38 8.29
N ILE A 172 11.13 -14.15 7.40
CA ILE A 172 9.94 -14.96 7.72
C ILE A 172 10.28 -16.05 8.74
N THR A 173 11.37 -16.79 8.48
CA THR A 173 11.83 -17.90 9.35
C THR A 173 12.21 -17.41 10.74
N ASP A 174 12.91 -16.28 10.81
CA ASP A 174 13.36 -15.65 12.05
C ASP A 174 12.22 -14.96 12.81
N GLY A 175 11.00 -14.91 12.26
CA GLY A 175 9.82 -14.29 12.86
C GLY A 175 9.82 -12.75 12.81
N VAL A 176 10.76 -12.16 12.07
CA VAL A 176 10.81 -10.71 11.78
C VAL A 176 9.59 -10.30 10.95
N LEU A 177 9.23 -11.13 9.96
CA LEU A 177 8.01 -11.03 9.17
C LEU A 177 7.06 -12.16 9.54
N SER A 178 6.09 -11.87 10.40
CA SER A 178 5.08 -12.82 10.85
C SER A 178 3.68 -12.35 10.46
N PRO A 179 2.80 -13.25 9.96
CA PRO A 179 1.39 -12.93 9.78
C PRO A 179 0.59 -12.99 11.09
N TYR A 180 1.15 -13.61 12.14
CA TYR A 180 0.44 -13.83 13.41
C TYR A 180 0.58 -12.65 14.37
N GLU A 181 1.62 -11.84 14.21
CA GLU A 181 1.94 -10.75 15.13
C GLU A 181 2.50 -9.55 14.39
N ARG A 182 2.16 -8.35 14.87
CA ARG A 182 2.66 -7.11 14.31
C ARG A 182 4.02 -6.74 14.91
N ASN A 183 5.10 -7.11 14.23
CA ASN A 183 6.46 -6.70 14.61
C ASN A 183 6.93 -5.44 13.85
N VAL A 184 6.54 -4.25 14.31
CA VAL A 184 6.90 -2.99 13.62
C VAL A 184 8.42 -2.78 13.52
N SER A 185 9.17 -3.14 14.56
CA SER A 185 10.63 -3.04 14.55
C SER A 185 11.24 -3.95 13.49
N GLY A 186 10.78 -5.20 13.43
CA GLY A 186 11.21 -6.16 12.42
C GLY A 186 10.86 -5.73 11.00
N TRP A 187 9.68 -5.13 10.80
CA TRP A 187 9.30 -4.54 9.51
C TRP A 187 10.21 -3.39 9.08
N LEU A 188 10.63 -2.53 10.02
CA LEU A 188 11.56 -1.43 9.73
C LEU A 188 12.98 -1.95 9.42
N GLU A 189 13.44 -2.96 10.15
CA GLU A 189 14.71 -3.64 9.89
C GLU A 189 14.71 -4.32 8.51
N TYR A 190 13.65 -5.06 8.20
CA TYR A 190 13.44 -5.67 6.90
C TYR A 190 13.45 -4.63 5.77
N ALA A 191 12.71 -3.52 5.94
CA ALA A 191 12.70 -2.42 4.97
C ALA A 191 14.09 -1.80 4.78
N GLY A 192 14.84 -1.62 5.87
CA GLY A 192 16.22 -1.13 5.82
C GLY A 192 17.14 -2.05 5.02
N GLY A 193 17.06 -3.37 5.25
CA GLY A 193 17.83 -4.37 4.50
C GLY A 193 17.50 -4.39 3.00
N LEU A 194 16.21 -4.35 2.65
CA LEU A 194 15.79 -4.23 1.25
C LEU A 194 16.33 -2.95 0.60
N GLY A 195 16.38 -1.83 1.34
CA GLY A 195 16.96 -0.58 0.85
C GLY A 195 18.46 -0.69 0.55
N GLY A 196 19.20 -1.48 1.33
CA GLY A 196 20.58 -1.83 1.04
C GLY A 196 20.72 -2.57 -0.29
N MET A 197 19.95 -3.64 -0.48
CA MET A 197 19.95 -4.44 -1.71
C MET A 197 19.61 -3.60 -2.95
N LEU A 198 18.57 -2.78 -2.88
CA LEU A 198 18.19 -1.88 -3.98
C LEU A 198 19.29 -0.88 -4.32
N THR A 199 20.05 -0.41 -3.33
CA THR A 199 21.19 0.48 -3.55
C THR A 199 22.32 -0.23 -4.30
N GLU A 200 22.58 -1.49 -3.97
CA GLU A 200 23.56 -2.33 -4.67
C GLU A 200 23.13 -2.64 -6.11
N THR A 201 21.86 -2.96 -6.32
CA THR A 201 21.28 -3.16 -7.66
C THR A 201 21.36 -1.87 -8.48
N GLN A 202 21.07 -0.71 -7.89
CA GLN A 202 21.24 0.58 -8.56
C GLN A 202 22.71 0.83 -8.96
N GLY A 203 23.66 0.41 -8.13
CA GLY A 203 25.08 0.44 -8.47
C GLY A 203 25.44 -0.46 -9.65
N SER A 204 24.81 -1.64 -9.75
CA SER A 204 24.99 -2.57 -10.86
C SER A 204 24.38 -2.06 -12.16
N ILE A 205 23.17 -1.50 -12.10
CA ILE A 205 22.51 -0.83 -13.22
C ILE A 205 23.38 0.31 -13.76
N GLY A 206 23.97 1.13 -12.87
CA GLY A 206 24.86 2.23 -13.25
C GLY A 206 26.18 1.80 -13.93
N LYS A 207 26.54 0.51 -13.88
CA LYS A 207 27.65 -0.05 -14.67
C LYS A 207 27.22 -0.50 -16.07
N ILE A 208 25.93 -0.69 -16.29
CA ILE A 208 25.34 -1.18 -17.55
C ILE A 208 24.84 0.01 -18.39
N LEU A 209 24.15 0.94 -17.74
CA LEU A 209 23.56 2.12 -18.37
C LEU A 209 24.41 3.35 -18.13
N SER A 210 24.52 4.19 -19.16
CA SER A 210 25.13 5.51 -19.02
C SER A 210 24.29 6.42 -18.10
N PRO A 211 24.90 7.45 -17.49
CA PRO A 211 24.16 8.43 -16.69
C PRO A 211 23.01 9.09 -17.46
N ASP A 212 23.18 9.34 -18.75
CA ASP A 212 22.14 9.93 -19.60
C ASP A 212 20.98 8.97 -19.85
N GLN A 213 21.26 7.68 -20.07
CA GLN A 213 20.21 6.64 -20.16
C GLN A 213 19.43 6.56 -18.85
N MET A 214 20.12 6.53 -17.70
CA MET A 214 19.49 6.52 -16.38
C MET A 214 18.58 7.73 -16.15
N LYS A 215 19.04 8.93 -16.54
CA LYS A 215 18.25 10.16 -16.46
C LYS A 215 17.00 10.10 -17.34
N LYS A 216 17.12 9.58 -18.57
CA LYS A 216 15.99 9.42 -19.49
C LYS A 216 14.95 8.44 -18.98
N MET A 217 15.37 7.32 -18.40
CA MET A 217 14.45 6.34 -17.79
C MET A 217 13.71 6.94 -16.59
N SER A 218 14.40 7.66 -15.70
CA SER A 218 13.73 8.35 -14.59
C SER A 218 12.77 9.44 -15.09
N ALA A 219 13.15 10.18 -16.14
CA ALA A 219 12.29 11.19 -16.75
C ALA A 219 11.04 10.60 -17.44
N SER A 220 11.05 9.31 -17.79
CA SER A 220 9.83 8.62 -18.25
C SER A 220 8.92 8.14 -17.13
N GLY A 221 9.27 8.41 -15.86
CA GLY A 221 8.53 7.96 -14.68
C GLY A 221 8.79 6.50 -14.32
N PHE A 222 9.86 5.90 -14.84
CA PHE A 222 10.22 4.52 -14.54
C PHE A 222 11.07 4.44 -13.28
N GLU A 223 10.61 3.65 -12.31
CA GLU A 223 11.24 3.48 -11.01
C GLU A 223 11.71 2.03 -10.80
N TRP A 224 13.02 1.85 -10.65
CA TRP A 224 13.64 0.53 -10.51
C TRP A 224 13.12 -0.25 -9.31
N GLY A 225 12.93 0.41 -8.17
CA GLY A 225 12.44 -0.26 -6.96
C GLY A 225 11.01 -0.79 -7.10
N GLU A 226 10.16 -0.06 -7.81
CA GLU A 226 8.80 -0.51 -8.12
C GLU A 226 8.84 -1.72 -9.06
N TYR A 227 9.61 -1.63 -10.14
CA TYR A 227 9.76 -2.72 -11.10
C TYR A 227 10.29 -4.00 -10.42
N LEU A 228 11.39 -3.88 -9.66
CA LEU A 228 12.00 -5.00 -8.95
C LEU A 228 11.05 -5.58 -7.90
N GLY A 229 10.37 -4.73 -7.13
CA GLY A 229 9.41 -5.16 -6.13
C GLY A 229 8.20 -5.86 -6.71
N LEU A 230 7.73 -5.48 -7.90
CA LEU A 230 6.58 -6.15 -8.52
C LEU A 230 6.97 -7.45 -9.20
N GLN A 231 8.15 -7.51 -9.82
CA GLN A 231 8.59 -8.65 -10.63
C GLN A 231 9.28 -9.75 -9.83
N ALA A 232 9.69 -9.50 -8.58
CA ALA A 232 10.23 -10.56 -7.73
C ALA A 232 9.26 -11.76 -7.63
N PRO A 233 9.76 -13.00 -7.55
CA PRO A 233 8.95 -14.21 -7.63
C PRO A 233 8.29 -14.55 -6.29
N TRP A 234 7.46 -13.65 -5.77
CA TRP A 234 6.81 -13.77 -4.45
C TRP A 234 5.99 -15.06 -4.25
N GLN A 235 5.55 -15.69 -5.33
CA GLN A 235 4.89 -17.00 -5.28
C GLN A 235 5.80 -18.14 -4.78
N GLU A 236 7.12 -17.93 -4.75
CA GLU A 236 8.13 -18.88 -4.29
C GLU A 236 8.54 -18.65 -2.83
N LEU A 237 7.90 -17.70 -2.13
CA LEU A 237 8.14 -17.48 -0.71
C LEU A 237 7.87 -18.76 0.09
N LYS A 238 8.75 -19.02 1.05
CA LYS A 238 8.58 -20.11 2.00
C LYS A 238 7.44 -19.78 2.97
N PRO A 239 6.66 -20.79 3.40
CA PRO A 239 5.62 -20.57 4.38
C PRO A 239 6.21 -20.03 5.70
N PRO A 240 5.46 -19.20 6.44
CA PRO A 240 5.83 -18.85 7.79
C PRO A 240 5.86 -20.11 8.69
N PRO A 241 6.66 -20.10 9.76
CA PRO A 241 6.57 -21.14 10.80
C PRO A 241 5.13 -21.25 11.33
N PRO A 242 4.68 -22.43 11.79
CA PRO A 242 3.36 -22.56 12.41
C PRO A 242 3.17 -21.60 13.58
N GLN A 243 1.93 -21.17 13.81
CA GLN A 243 1.61 -20.36 14.98
C GLN A 243 2.01 -21.12 16.24
N LYS A 244 2.74 -20.45 17.14
CA LYS A 244 3.08 -21.04 18.44
C LYS A 244 1.79 -21.16 19.26
N PRO A 245 1.57 -22.28 19.97
CA PRO A 245 0.44 -22.38 20.89
C PRO A 245 0.58 -21.29 21.96
N ASN A 246 -0.52 -20.56 22.22
CA ASN A 246 -0.59 -19.60 23.32
C ASN A 246 -0.47 -20.39 24.63
N ASN A 247 0.67 -20.30 25.30
CA ASN A 247 0.85 -20.77 26.68
C ASN A 247 0.39 -19.71 27.68
#